data_AF-A0A7J4G1I7-F1
#
_entry.id   AF-A0A7J4G1I7-F1
#
_cell.length_a   1.000
_cell.length_b   1.000
_cell.length_c   1.000
_cell.angle_alpha   90.00
_cell.angle_beta   90.00
_cell.angle_gamma   90.00
#
_symmetry.space_group_name_H-M   'P 1'
#
loop_
_entity.id
_entity.type
_entity.pdbx_description
1 polymer ?
#
loop_
_entity_poly.entity_id
_entity_poly.type
_entity_poly.pdbx_seq_one_letter_code
_entity_poly.pdbx_strand_id
1 'polypeptide(L)'
;MKSLAIPLLLTLLFASLLPLNPVAGQEVVVAVDLSHGESDKYLDRIMGNITWVEWRVITEGFTPDTLSGVDILLIGQPNVAFSPAELDALTSWFNEGGKVVWVAADSDYGSGPGVQDIANSLLQALGSRLRIDLASVEDPVQNAGGRSYRVVADVDPDEPFKGILDEGITKPVLYHGPGILAYEKEDGSWESLANEAPDGIYRFWWELGYSKIFPNP
;
A
#
# COMPACT_ATOMS: atom_id res chain seq x y z
N MET A 1 -18.89 61.21 23.87
CA MET A 1 -17.53 60.66 23.69
C MET A 1 -17.56 59.20 24.09
N LYS A 2 -17.15 58.32 23.17
CA LYS A 2 -17.19 56.86 23.29
C LYS A 2 -16.05 56.42 24.21
N SER A 3 -16.32 55.69 25.29
CA SER A 3 -15.30 54.88 25.97
C SER A 3 -15.61 53.41 25.69
N LEU A 4 -14.67 52.78 24.99
CA LEU A 4 -14.68 51.36 24.61
C LEU A 4 -14.72 50.47 25.85
N ALA A 5 -15.72 49.58 25.89
CA ALA A 5 -15.65 48.38 26.71
C ALA A 5 -14.60 47.44 26.09
N ILE A 6 -13.65 47.01 26.90
CA ILE A 6 -12.75 45.90 26.62
C ILE A 6 -13.50 44.61 26.95
N PRO A 7 -13.60 43.65 26.01
CA PRO A 7 -13.53 42.25 26.38
C PRO A 7 -12.27 41.67 25.73
N LEU A 8 -11.25 41.50 26.57
CA LEU A 8 -10.09 40.66 26.32
C LEU A 8 -10.58 39.20 26.40
N LEU A 9 -11.27 38.74 25.36
CA LEU A 9 -11.71 37.36 25.25
C LEU A 9 -10.57 36.54 24.64
N LEU A 10 -9.81 35.90 25.54
CA LEU A 10 -8.98 34.72 25.36
C LEU A 10 -8.91 34.17 23.91
N THR A 11 -7.92 34.63 23.15
CA THR A 11 -7.30 33.84 22.09
C THR A 11 -6.43 32.75 22.73
N LEU A 12 -7.08 31.73 23.28
CA LEU A 12 -6.47 30.46 23.66
C LEU A 12 -6.93 29.40 22.65
N LEU A 13 -6.46 29.58 21.42
CA LEU A 13 -6.36 28.52 20.41
C LEU A 13 -4.89 28.41 19.99
N PHE A 14 -4.02 28.25 20.99
CA PHE A 14 -2.76 27.53 20.83
C PHE A 14 -3.10 26.03 20.94
N ALA A 15 -3.92 25.53 20.02
CA ALA A 15 -3.97 24.10 19.77
C ALA A 15 -2.70 23.77 19.00
N SER A 16 -1.64 23.51 19.77
CA SER A 16 -0.51 22.65 19.41
C SER A 16 -0.28 22.48 17.91
N LEU A 17 0.34 23.49 17.29
CA LEU A 17 1.35 23.22 16.28
C LEU A 17 2.47 22.49 17.00
N LEU A 18 2.29 21.20 17.26
CA LEU A 18 3.44 20.33 17.45
C LEU A 18 4.23 20.51 16.15
N PRO A 19 5.48 21.00 16.19
CA PRO A 19 6.33 20.76 15.06
C PRO A 19 6.28 19.25 14.84
N LEU A 20 5.98 18.82 13.61
CA LEU A 20 6.48 17.54 13.12
C LEU A 20 7.99 17.65 13.21
N ASN A 21 8.53 17.44 14.41
CA ASN A 21 9.92 17.10 14.55
C ASN A 21 9.99 15.78 13.78
N PRO A 22 10.76 15.69 12.68
CA PRO A 22 11.18 14.37 12.24
C PRO A 22 11.74 13.70 13.49
N VAL A 23 11.29 12.48 13.78
CA VAL A 23 11.90 11.65 14.82
C VAL A 23 13.33 11.41 14.36
N ALA A 24 14.20 12.37 14.63
CA ALA A 24 15.60 12.33 14.31
C ALA A 24 16.21 11.29 15.25
N GLY A 25 16.41 10.08 14.75
CA GLY A 25 17.23 9.07 15.42
C GLY A 25 16.63 7.66 15.55
N GLN A 26 15.42 7.37 15.04
CA GLN A 26 14.98 5.98 14.93
C GLN A 26 15.27 5.49 13.51
N GLU A 27 16.16 4.51 13.40
CA GLU A 27 16.42 3.79 12.16
C GLU A 27 15.15 3.03 11.79
N VAL A 28 14.56 3.34 10.63
CA VAL A 28 13.35 2.65 10.15
C VAL A 28 13.77 1.26 9.70
N VAL A 29 13.12 0.23 10.24
CA VAL A 29 13.40 -1.16 9.89
C VAL A 29 12.38 -1.65 8.86
N VAL A 30 12.87 -1.99 7.67
CA VAL A 30 12.06 -2.56 6.58
C VAL A 30 12.39 -4.05 6.44
N ALA A 31 11.39 -4.89 6.68
CA ALA A 31 11.47 -6.31 6.39
C ALA A 31 10.89 -6.63 5.01
N VAL A 32 11.51 -7.59 4.31
CA VAL A 32 11.01 -8.14 3.05
C VAL A 32 10.75 -9.62 3.21
N ASP A 33 9.56 -10.06 2.81
CA ASP A 33 9.20 -11.46 2.78
C ASP A 33 9.76 -12.15 1.53
N LEU A 34 10.51 -13.24 1.76
CA LEU A 34 10.93 -14.23 0.76
C LEU A 34 10.57 -15.66 1.20
N SER A 35 9.73 -15.80 2.22
CA SER A 35 9.33 -17.08 2.80
C SER A 35 8.07 -17.67 2.16
N HIS A 36 7.33 -16.88 1.36
CA HIS A 36 6.07 -17.29 0.72
C HIS A 36 6.18 -17.35 -0.81
N GLY A 37 7.40 -17.55 -1.32
CA GLY A 37 7.68 -17.82 -2.73
C GLY A 37 7.82 -16.57 -3.60
N GLU A 38 7.97 -15.40 -3.00
CA GLU A 38 8.31 -14.16 -3.66
C GLU A 38 9.62 -14.27 -4.47
N SER A 39 9.74 -13.43 -5.49
CA SER A 39 11.00 -13.30 -6.24
C SER A 39 11.88 -12.20 -5.66
N ASP A 40 13.16 -12.52 -5.44
CA ASP A 40 14.21 -11.57 -5.03
C ASP A 40 14.82 -10.77 -6.20
N LYS A 41 14.38 -11.01 -7.43
CA LYS A 41 15.03 -10.55 -8.67
C LYS A 41 15.39 -9.06 -8.70
N TYR A 42 14.58 -8.21 -8.09
CA TYR A 42 14.80 -6.75 -8.05
C TYR A 42 15.11 -6.22 -6.66
N LEU A 43 15.19 -7.09 -5.65
CA LEU A 43 15.33 -6.70 -4.26
C LEU A 43 16.65 -5.95 -4.02
N ASP A 44 17.78 -6.44 -4.57
CA ASP A 44 19.08 -5.76 -4.50
C ASP A 44 19.03 -4.32 -5.03
N ARG A 45 18.24 -4.08 -6.09
CA ARG A 45 18.08 -2.73 -6.66
C ARG A 45 17.25 -1.84 -5.74
N ILE A 46 16.19 -2.37 -5.13
CA ILE A 46 15.36 -1.64 -4.17
C ILE A 46 16.21 -1.26 -2.95
N MET A 47 16.88 -2.24 -2.35
CA MET A 47 17.74 -2.07 -1.17
C MET A 47 18.92 -1.13 -1.45
N GLY A 48 19.50 -1.21 -2.65
CA GLY A 48 20.60 -0.32 -3.08
C GLY A 48 20.17 1.13 -3.33
N ASN A 49 18.88 1.39 -3.60
CA ASN A 49 18.36 2.74 -3.83
C ASN A 49 17.85 3.40 -2.54
N ILE A 50 17.36 2.60 -1.57
CA ILE A 50 16.84 3.10 -0.29
C ILE A 50 17.84 2.73 0.80
N THR A 51 18.84 3.59 0.99
CA THR A 51 19.99 3.31 1.86
C THR A 51 19.89 3.94 3.25
N TRP A 52 18.76 4.57 3.56
CA TRP A 52 18.54 5.28 4.84
C TRP A 52 17.72 4.45 5.85
N VAL A 53 17.40 3.20 5.51
CA VAL A 53 16.67 2.23 6.35
C VAL A 53 17.56 1.05 6.71
N GLU A 54 17.23 0.35 7.80
CA GLU A 54 17.74 -0.98 8.09
C GLU A 54 16.90 -2.01 7.32
N TRP A 55 17.55 -2.84 6.50
CA TRP A 55 16.88 -3.90 5.77
C TRP A 55 16.97 -5.23 6.50
N ARG A 56 15.86 -5.96 6.56
CA ARG A 56 15.78 -7.36 6.99
C ARG A 56 15.12 -8.21 5.91
N VAL A 57 15.59 -9.44 5.78
CA VAL A 57 15.00 -10.42 4.85
C VAL A 57 14.47 -11.57 5.70
N ILE A 58 13.19 -11.89 5.53
CA ILE A 58 12.52 -12.99 6.23
C ILE A 58 12.41 -14.17 5.26
N THR A 59 13.01 -15.30 5.63
CA THR A 59 13.05 -16.52 4.78
C THR A 59 12.41 -17.74 5.44
N GLU A 60 12.00 -17.64 6.70
CA GLU A 60 11.47 -18.78 7.48
C GLU A 60 10.03 -18.56 7.98
N GLY A 61 9.34 -17.54 7.47
CA GLY A 61 7.97 -17.21 7.87
C GLY A 61 7.88 -16.16 8.97
N PHE A 62 6.64 -15.84 9.32
CA PHE A 62 6.33 -14.80 10.29
C PHE A 62 6.20 -15.36 11.71
N THR A 63 6.98 -14.80 12.62
CA THR A 63 6.92 -15.08 14.06
C THR A 63 7.05 -13.77 14.83
N PRO A 64 6.67 -13.72 16.11
CA PRO A 64 6.92 -12.54 16.93
C PRO A 64 8.39 -12.09 16.92
N ASP A 65 9.32 -13.05 16.87
CA ASP A 65 10.75 -12.74 16.84
C ASP A 65 11.20 -12.17 15.49
N THR A 66 10.72 -12.69 14.36
CA THR A 66 11.09 -12.17 13.03
C THR A 66 10.49 -10.80 12.74
N LEU A 67 9.33 -10.49 13.32
CA LEU A 67 8.66 -9.19 13.19
C LEU A 67 9.10 -8.16 14.26
N SER A 68 9.84 -8.59 15.28
CA SER A 68 10.26 -7.73 16.38
C SER A 68 11.12 -6.56 15.90
N GLY A 69 10.67 -5.34 16.21
CA GLY A 69 11.36 -4.11 15.81
C GLY A 69 11.24 -3.77 14.31
N VAL A 70 10.43 -4.51 13.53
CA VAL A 70 10.10 -4.14 12.14
C VAL A 70 9.06 -3.03 12.16
N ASP A 71 9.24 -2.01 11.32
CA ASP A 71 8.31 -0.90 11.12
C ASP A 71 7.48 -1.08 9.85
N ILE A 72 8.11 -1.57 8.78
CA ILE A 72 7.49 -1.78 7.47
C ILE A 72 7.74 -3.21 7.01
N LEU A 73 6.70 -3.91 6.58
CA LEU A 73 6.80 -5.24 5.96
C LEU A 73 6.40 -5.16 4.48
N LEU A 74 7.28 -5.61 3.59
CA LEU A 74 7.04 -5.73 2.16
C LEU A 74 6.77 -7.20 1.78
N ILE A 75 5.59 -7.46 1.23
CA ILE A 75 5.17 -8.75 0.70
C ILE A 75 4.94 -8.56 -0.80
N GLY A 76 5.83 -9.16 -1.61
CA GLY A 76 5.91 -8.91 -3.05
C GLY A 76 4.81 -9.62 -3.85
N GLN A 77 5.02 -10.88 -4.19
CA GLN A 77 4.04 -11.70 -4.91
C GLN A 77 3.97 -13.07 -4.23
N PRO A 78 3.20 -13.22 -3.15
CA PRO A 78 3.15 -14.45 -2.40
C PRO A 78 2.46 -15.54 -3.25
N ASN A 79 3.07 -16.72 -3.32
CA ASN A 79 2.51 -17.88 -4.02
C ASN A 79 2.38 -19.13 -3.11
N VAL A 80 2.77 -18.99 -1.85
CA VAL A 80 2.52 -19.96 -0.78
C VAL A 80 1.58 -19.32 0.24
N ALA A 81 0.58 -20.07 0.68
CA ALA A 81 -0.37 -19.59 1.68
C ALA A 81 0.30 -19.44 3.05
N PHE A 82 -0.05 -18.37 3.76
CA PHE A 82 0.34 -18.13 5.15
C PHE A 82 -0.31 -19.13 6.09
N SER A 83 0.43 -19.65 7.05
CA SER A 83 -0.15 -20.47 8.10
C SER A 83 -0.98 -19.63 9.09
N PRO A 84 -1.93 -20.24 9.83
CA PRO A 84 -2.68 -19.52 10.85
C PRO A 84 -1.78 -18.84 11.91
N ALA A 85 -0.68 -19.48 12.31
CA ALA A 85 0.25 -18.93 13.29
C ALA A 85 0.97 -17.67 12.77
N GLU A 86 1.28 -17.63 11.48
CA GLU A 86 1.89 -16.47 10.84
C GLU A 86 0.92 -15.30 10.73
N LEU A 87 -0.34 -15.58 10.36
CA LEU A 87 -1.40 -14.57 10.34
C LEU A 87 -1.66 -14.00 11.73
N ASP A 88 -1.64 -14.83 12.78
CA ASP A 88 -1.78 -14.38 14.18
C ASP A 88 -0.60 -13.50 14.62
N ALA A 89 0.64 -13.91 14.30
CA ALA A 89 1.84 -13.12 14.61
C ALA A 89 1.82 -11.77 13.89
N LEU A 90 1.48 -11.77 12.59
CA LEU A 90 1.43 -10.56 11.79
C LEU A 90 0.31 -9.62 12.25
N THR A 91 -0.88 -10.15 12.54
CA THR A 91 -2.00 -9.36 13.04
C THR A 91 -1.66 -8.75 14.40
N SER A 92 -0.99 -9.50 15.27
CA SER A 92 -0.55 -9.00 16.58
C SER A 92 0.46 -7.86 16.42
N TRP A 93 1.47 -8.04 15.57
CA TRP A 93 2.47 -7.01 15.27
C TRP A 93 1.83 -5.77 14.64
N PHE A 94 0.94 -5.93 13.66
CA PHE A 94 0.29 -4.79 12.99
C PHE A 94 -0.56 -3.96 13.95
N ASN A 95 -1.23 -4.63 14.89
CA ASN A 95 -2.06 -3.99 15.91
C ASN A 95 -1.28 -3.27 17.03
N GLU A 96 0.06 -3.38 17.07
CA GLU A 96 0.89 -2.53 17.94
C GLU A 96 0.80 -1.05 17.55
N GLY A 97 0.41 -0.76 16.31
CA GLY A 97 0.34 0.58 15.75
C GLY A 97 1.69 1.08 15.25
N GLY A 98 1.65 2.11 14.39
CA GLY A 98 2.87 2.64 13.76
C GLY A 98 3.54 1.68 12.77
N LYS A 99 2.80 0.69 12.27
CA LYS A 99 3.27 -0.32 11.32
C LYS A 99 2.71 -0.09 9.93
N VAL A 100 3.44 -0.53 8.91
CA VAL A 100 2.98 -0.54 7.51
C VAL A 100 3.16 -1.92 6.90
N VAL A 101 2.13 -2.41 6.21
CA VAL A 101 2.23 -3.61 5.36
C VAL A 101 2.01 -3.19 3.92
N TRP A 102 2.99 -3.47 3.07
CA TRP A 102 2.83 -3.42 1.63
C TRP A 102 2.54 -4.83 1.13
N VAL A 103 1.40 -5.02 0.49
CA VAL A 103 1.04 -6.29 -0.16
C VAL A 103 0.91 -6.05 -1.65
N ALA A 104 1.73 -6.73 -2.44
CA ALA A 104 1.53 -6.83 -3.87
C ALA A 104 0.91 -8.20 -4.22
N ALA A 105 0.30 -8.24 -5.40
CA ALA A 105 -0.41 -9.37 -5.95
C ALA A 105 -0.22 -9.37 -7.48
N ASP A 106 -1.06 -10.12 -8.19
CA ASP A 106 -1.04 -10.23 -9.64
C ASP A 106 -2.42 -9.87 -10.23
N SER A 107 -2.50 -9.85 -11.56
CA SER A 107 -3.75 -9.98 -12.31
C SER A 107 -4.35 -11.38 -12.18
N ASP A 108 -5.47 -11.63 -12.86
CA ASP A 108 -6.11 -12.95 -12.95
C ASP A 108 -5.51 -13.87 -14.04
N TYR A 109 -4.40 -13.46 -14.67
CA TYR A 109 -3.76 -14.24 -15.73
C TYR A 109 -2.91 -15.40 -15.17
N GLY A 110 -3.05 -16.60 -15.75
CA GLY A 110 -2.21 -17.74 -15.43
C GLY A 110 -2.38 -18.21 -13.97
N SER A 111 -1.30 -18.17 -13.17
CA SER A 111 -1.35 -18.49 -11.73
C SER A 111 -1.89 -17.35 -10.87
N GLY A 112 -2.19 -16.20 -11.48
CA GLY A 112 -2.65 -14.99 -10.84
C GLY A 112 -3.80 -15.15 -9.84
N PRO A 113 -4.88 -15.89 -10.15
CA PRO A 113 -6.00 -16.06 -9.21
C PRO A 113 -5.58 -16.65 -7.86
N GLY A 114 -4.63 -17.61 -7.85
CA GLY A 114 -4.12 -18.17 -6.60
C GLY A 114 -3.28 -17.17 -5.79
N VAL A 115 -2.52 -16.31 -6.47
CA VAL A 115 -1.78 -15.22 -5.83
C VAL A 115 -2.74 -14.18 -5.23
N GLN A 116 -3.80 -13.83 -5.96
CA GLN A 116 -4.85 -12.93 -5.50
C GLN A 116 -5.57 -13.48 -4.27
N ASP A 117 -5.92 -14.77 -4.26
CA ASP A 117 -6.53 -15.45 -3.12
C ASP A 117 -5.63 -15.40 -1.88
N ILE A 118 -4.33 -15.66 -2.04
CA ILE A 118 -3.36 -15.62 -0.93
C ILE A 118 -3.24 -14.19 -0.38
N ALA A 119 -3.06 -13.19 -1.24
CA ALA A 119 -2.98 -11.79 -0.83
C ALA A 119 -4.29 -11.30 -0.16
N ASN A 120 -5.45 -11.71 -0.68
CA ASN A 120 -6.75 -11.39 -0.08
C ASN A 120 -6.96 -12.05 1.28
N SER A 121 -6.43 -13.26 1.50
CA SER A 121 -6.51 -13.94 2.80
C SER A 121 -5.72 -13.17 3.88
N LEU A 122 -4.56 -12.65 3.49
CA LEU A 122 -3.71 -11.80 4.33
C LEU A 122 -4.40 -10.45 4.62
N LEU A 123 -4.90 -9.75 3.60
CA LEU A 123 -5.60 -8.49 3.77
C LEU A 123 -6.82 -8.64 4.69
N GLN A 124 -7.57 -9.74 4.55
CA GLN A 124 -8.69 -10.06 5.41
C GLN A 124 -8.26 -10.32 6.86
N ALA A 125 -7.17 -11.04 7.09
CA ALA A 125 -6.63 -11.27 8.44
C ALA A 125 -6.26 -9.95 9.15
N LEU A 126 -5.73 -8.98 8.38
CA LEU A 126 -5.42 -7.62 8.85
C LEU A 126 -6.66 -6.74 9.01
N GLY A 127 -7.86 -7.24 8.71
CA GLY A 127 -9.11 -6.48 8.79
C GLY A 127 -9.30 -5.45 7.68
N SER A 128 -8.52 -5.53 6.60
CA SER A 128 -8.69 -4.68 5.43
C SER A 128 -9.99 -4.97 4.72
N ARG A 129 -10.62 -3.91 4.20
CA ARG A 129 -11.75 -3.99 3.26
C ARG A 129 -11.32 -3.78 1.81
N LEU A 130 -10.04 -3.54 1.56
CA LEU A 130 -9.48 -3.58 0.23
C LEU A 130 -9.25 -5.02 -0.17
N ARG A 131 -9.66 -5.37 -1.38
CA ARG A 131 -9.43 -6.69 -1.98
C ARG A 131 -8.95 -6.54 -3.40
N ILE A 132 -8.16 -7.52 -3.82
CA ILE A 132 -7.77 -7.68 -5.21
C ILE A 132 -8.87 -8.48 -5.91
N ASP A 133 -9.49 -7.91 -6.94
CA ASP A 133 -10.56 -8.56 -7.70
C ASP A 133 -10.00 -9.52 -8.76
N LEU A 134 -10.76 -10.56 -9.10
CA LEU A 134 -10.42 -11.58 -10.11
C LEU A 134 -10.56 -11.01 -11.53
N ALA A 135 -9.72 -10.03 -11.83
CA ALA A 135 -9.68 -9.34 -13.11
C ALA A 135 -8.26 -8.89 -13.46
N SER A 136 -8.07 -8.59 -14.74
CA SER A 136 -6.88 -7.93 -15.27
C SER A 136 -7.23 -6.54 -15.80
N VAL A 137 -6.24 -5.66 -15.78
CA VAL A 137 -6.33 -4.36 -16.43
C VAL A 137 -5.43 -4.34 -17.64
N GLU A 138 -5.99 -3.91 -18.77
CA GLU A 138 -5.19 -3.58 -19.94
C GLU A 138 -5.48 -2.18 -20.47
N ASP A 139 -4.44 -1.52 -20.97
CA ASP A 139 -4.50 -0.20 -21.56
C ASP A 139 -3.90 -0.22 -22.99
N PRO A 140 -4.72 -0.17 -24.05
CA PRO A 140 -4.23 -0.18 -25.42
C PRO A 140 -3.58 1.15 -25.86
N VAL A 141 -3.71 2.23 -25.08
CA VAL A 141 -3.26 3.59 -25.41
C VAL A 141 -2.02 3.97 -24.61
N GLN A 142 -2.07 3.91 -23.27
CA GLN A 142 -0.98 4.28 -22.37
C GLN A 142 -0.30 3.03 -21.81
N ASN A 143 0.58 2.44 -22.62
CA ASN A 143 1.33 1.25 -22.25
C ASN A 143 2.80 1.28 -22.64
N ALA A 144 3.60 0.44 -21.98
CA ALA A 144 5.02 0.30 -22.29
C ALA A 144 5.27 -0.75 -23.38
N GLY A 145 5.97 -0.35 -24.44
CA GLY A 145 6.43 -1.26 -25.49
C GLY A 145 5.33 -1.80 -26.41
N GLY A 146 4.18 -1.12 -26.51
CA GLY A 146 3.09 -1.50 -27.41
C GLY A 146 2.42 -2.81 -26.99
N ARG A 147 2.21 -3.01 -25.67
CA ARG A 147 1.58 -4.19 -25.07
C ARG A 147 0.53 -3.72 -24.07
N SER A 148 -0.74 -4.01 -24.33
CA SER A 148 -1.86 -3.50 -23.53
C SER A 148 -1.80 -3.90 -22.05
N TYR A 149 -1.27 -5.11 -21.75
CA TYR A 149 -1.05 -5.57 -20.38
C TYR A 149 0.09 -4.86 -19.62
N ARG A 150 0.87 -3.99 -20.27
CA ARG A 150 1.95 -3.20 -19.65
C ARG A 150 1.47 -1.80 -19.35
N VAL A 151 0.43 -1.72 -18.51
CA VAL A 151 -0.25 -0.49 -18.13
C VAL A 151 0.74 0.46 -17.46
N VAL A 152 0.62 1.74 -17.79
CA VAL A 152 1.45 2.79 -17.24
C VAL A 152 0.55 3.72 -16.44
N ALA A 153 0.74 3.76 -15.12
CA ALA A 153 -0.09 4.56 -14.23
C ALA A 153 0.56 5.91 -13.90
N ASP A 154 -0.29 6.91 -13.68
CA ASP A 154 0.13 8.20 -13.17
C ASP A 154 0.40 8.13 -11.67
N VAL A 155 1.30 9.00 -11.23
CA VAL A 155 1.62 9.18 -9.82
C VAL A 155 0.85 10.39 -9.32
N ASP A 156 -0.33 10.12 -8.78
CA ASP A 156 -1.26 11.15 -8.30
C ASP A 156 -1.84 10.74 -6.95
N PRO A 157 -1.09 10.98 -5.85
CA PRO A 157 -1.56 10.68 -4.50
C PRO A 157 -2.74 11.54 -4.07
N ASP A 158 -3.70 10.91 -3.40
CA ASP A 158 -4.75 11.60 -2.67
C ASP A 158 -4.14 12.42 -1.51
N GLU A 159 -4.80 13.52 -1.14
CA GLU A 159 -4.46 14.30 0.05
C GLU A 159 -4.61 13.46 1.33
N PRO A 160 -3.76 13.63 2.36
CA PRO A 160 -2.73 14.66 2.52
C PRO A 160 -1.33 14.24 2.00
N PHE A 161 -1.24 13.15 1.24
CA PHE A 161 0.05 12.57 0.83
C PHE A 161 0.62 13.16 -0.46
N LYS A 162 -0.18 14.00 -1.14
CA LYS A 162 0.23 14.75 -2.30
C LYS A 162 1.37 15.71 -1.97
N GLY A 163 2.36 15.82 -2.84
CA GLY A 163 3.61 16.55 -2.62
C GLY A 163 4.64 15.81 -1.77
N ILE A 164 4.26 14.71 -1.10
CA ILE A 164 5.17 13.87 -0.31
C ILE A 164 5.49 12.58 -1.07
N LEU A 165 4.46 11.83 -1.48
CA LEU A 165 4.65 10.52 -2.13
C LEU A 165 4.92 10.63 -3.64
N ASP A 166 4.69 11.79 -4.24
CA ASP A 166 5.00 12.10 -5.65
C ASP A 166 6.25 12.99 -5.79
N GLU A 167 6.94 13.30 -4.69
CA GLU A 167 8.10 14.18 -4.71
C GLU A 167 9.22 13.63 -5.62
N GLY A 168 9.63 14.42 -6.61
CA GLY A 168 10.70 14.05 -7.55
C GLY A 168 10.29 12.99 -8.59
N ILE A 169 9.06 12.47 -8.54
CA ILE A 169 8.56 11.51 -9.52
C ILE A 169 8.07 12.26 -10.76
N THR A 170 8.82 12.13 -11.86
CA THR A 170 8.54 12.83 -13.13
C THR A 170 8.16 11.89 -14.26
N LYS A 171 8.11 10.59 -13.98
CA LYS A 171 7.80 9.54 -14.94
C LYS A 171 6.68 8.66 -14.40
N PRO A 172 5.76 8.21 -15.26
CA PRO A 172 4.76 7.23 -14.87
C PRO A 172 5.37 5.90 -14.38
N VAL A 173 4.58 5.14 -13.64
CA VAL A 173 4.97 3.82 -13.08
C VAL A 173 4.43 2.70 -13.97
N LEU A 174 5.29 1.75 -14.31
CA LEU A 174 4.92 0.57 -15.10
C LEU A 174 4.34 -0.53 -14.21
N TYR A 175 3.15 -1.00 -14.55
CA TYR A 175 2.54 -2.21 -14.03
C TYR A 175 2.55 -3.29 -15.12
N HIS A 176 3.14 -4.46 -14.81
CA HIS A 176 3.26 -5.56 -15.77
C HIS A 176 2.19 -6.63 -15.52
N GLY A 177 0.99 -6.41 -16.06
CA GLY A 177 -0.20 -7.23 -15.80
C GLY A 177 -0.86 -6.90 -14.46
N PRO A 178 -1.32 -5.65 -14.23
CA PRO A 178 -1.94 -5.30 -12.96
C PRO A 178 -3.31 -5.97 -12.77
N GLY A 179 -3.57 -6.38 -11.52
CA GLY A 179 -4.92 -6.63 -11.02
C GLY A 179 -5.65 -5.35 -10.60
N ILE A 180 -6.83 -5.50 -10.00
CA ILE A 180 -7.70 -4.39 -9.62
C ILE A 180 -7.91 -4.40 -8.12
N LEU A 181 -7.87 -3.22 -7.49
CA LEU A 181 -8.31 -3.06 -6.11
C LEU A 181 -9.77 -2.60 -6.07
N ALA A 182 -10.58 -3.31 -5.28
CA ALA A 182 -11.96 -2.97 -4.98
C ALA A 182 -12.14 -2.83 -3.46
N TYR A 183 -13.13 -2.02 -3.06
CA TYR A 183 -13.52 -1.87 -1.65
C TYR A 183 -14.77 -2.69 -1.34
N GLU A 184 -14.69 -3.56 -0.34
CA GLU A 184 -15.78 -4.40 0.15
C GLU A 184 -16.57 -3.66 1.25
N LYS A 185 -17.83 -3.32 0.99
CA LYS A 185 -18.72 -2.67 1.97
C LYS A 185 -19.19 -3.66 3.04
N GLU A 186 -19.76 -3.12 4.12
CA GLU A 186 -20.32 -3.93 5.22
C GLU A 186 -21.42 -4.90 4.81
N ASP A 187 -22.17 -4.57 3.77
CA ASP A 187 -23.23 -5.41 3.22
C ASP A 187 -22.72 -6.46 2.22
N GLY A 188 -21.40 -6.55 2.02
CA GLY A 188 -20.74 -7.44 1.06
C GLY A 188 -20.81 -6.96 -0.40
N SER A 189 -21.34 -5.76 -0.66
CA SER A 189 -21.28 -5.14 -1.98
C SER A 189 -19.91 -4.49 -2.23
N TRP A 190 -19.60 -4.24 -3.51
CA TRP A 190 -18.31 -3.72 -3.93
C TRP A 190 -18.41 -2.28 -4.42
N GLU A 191 -17.36 -1.49 -4.17
CA GLU A 191 -17.20 -0.13 -4.65
C GLU A 191 -15.91 0.05 -5.44
N SER A 192 -16.02 0.81 -6.53
CA SER A 192 -14.86 1.25 -7.31
C SER A 192 -14.14 2.38 -6.57
N LEU A 193 -12.81 2.28 -6.52
CA LEU A 193 -11.94 3.32 -5.99
C LEU A 193 -11.62 4.41 -7.03
N ALA A 194 -12.10 4.29 -8.28
CA ALA A 194 -11.68 5.17 -9.37
C ALA A 194 -12.20 6.61 -9.24
N ASN A 195 -13.39 6.81 -8.65
CA ASN A 195 -13.99 8.14 -8.54
C ASN A 195 -13.62 8.82 -7.23
N GLU A 196 -14.04 8.22 -6.11
CA GLU A 196 -13.84 8.73 -4.75
C GLU A 196 -13.48 7.55 -3.85
N ALA A 197 -12.39 7.67 -3.10
CA ALA A 197 -11.97 6.66 -2.15
C ALA A 197 -12.76 6.85 -0.83
N PRO A 198 -13.21 5.76 -0.17
CA PRO A 198 -13.83 5.84 1.14
C PRO A 198 -12.90 6.46 2.20
N ASP A 199 -13.46 7.00 3.28
CA ASP A 199 -12.70 7.56 4.39
C ASP A 199 -11.63 6.59 4.90
N GLY A 200 -10.39 7.08 5.03
CA GLY A 200 -9.24 6.28 5.47
C GLY A 200 -8.59 5.43 4.36
N ILE A 201 -9.12 5.47 3.14
CA ILE A 201 -8.49 4.89 1.95
C ILE A 201 -7.89 6.02 1.11
N TYR A 202 -6.64 5.84 0.70
CA TYR A 202 -5.90 6.79 -0.11
C TYR A 202 -5.28 6.07 -1.32
N ARG A 203 -5.35 6.71 -2.48
CA ARG A 203 -4.77 6.21 -3.73
C ARG A 203 -3.47 6.94 -4.00
N PHE A 204 -2.45 6.25 -4.51
CA PHE A 204 -1.11 6.84 -4.74
C PHE A 204 -0.67 6.76 -6.20
N TRP A 205 -0.86 5.60 -6.81
CA TRP A 205 -0.49 5.32 -8.20
C TRP A 205 -1.64 4.59 -8.86
N TRP A 206 -2.27 5.21 -9.85
CA TRP A 206 -3.47 4.69 -10.48
C TRP A 206 -3.68 5.30 -11.88
N GLU A 207 -4.52 4.67 -12.70
CA GLU A 207 -4.76 5.07 -14.09
C GLU A 207 -6.04 5.90 -14.21
N LEU A 208 -6.02 6.93 -15.06
CA LEU A 208 -7.02 8.02 -15.09
C LEU A 208 -8.01 7.99 -16.27
N GLY A 209 -8.00 7.03 -17.19
CA GLY A 209 -9.11 6.94 -18.16
C GLY A 209 -8.98 6.12 -19.44
N TYR A 210 -7.92 5.35 -19.69
CA TYR A 210 -7.78 4.52 -20.90
C TYR A 210 -7.83 3.02 -20.65
N SER A 211 -7.70 2.61 -19.39
CA SER A 211 -7.71 1.21 -18.99
C SER A 211 -9.08 0.57 -19.15
N LYS A 212 -9.06 -0.71 -19.47
CA LYS A 212 -10.23 -1.58 -19.47
C LYS A 212 -10.01 -2.74 -18.52
N ILE A 213 -11.07 -3.07 -17.82
CA ILE A 213 -11.16 -4.22 -16.93
C ILE A 213 -11.59 -5.43 -17.77
N PHE A 214 -10.81 -6.50 -17.69
CA PHE A 214 -11.10 -7.78 -18.30
C PHE A 214 -11.35 -8.79 -17.17
N PRO A 215 -12.61 -9.17 -16.91
CA PRO A 215 -12.90 -10.20 -15.93
C PRO A 215 -12.49 -11.58 -16.47
N ASN A 216 -12.05 -12.47 -15.57
CA ASN A 216 -11.87 -13.87 -15.90
C ASN A 216 -13.24 -14.50 -16.27
N PRO A 217 -13.41 -15.17 -17.43
CA PRO A 217 -14.66 -15.82 -17.80
C PRO A 217 -15.08 -16.99 -16.90
#